data_AF-A0A926BWS8-F1
#
_entry.id   AF-A0A926BWS8-F1
#
_cell.length_a   1.000
_cell.length_b   1.000
_cell.length_c   1.000
_cell.angle_alpha   90.00
_cell.angle_beta   90.00
_cell.angle_gamma   90.00
#
_symmetry.space_group_name_H-M   'P 1'
#
loop_
_entity.id
_entity.type
_entity.pdbx_description
1 polymer ?
#
loop_
_entity_poly.entity_id
_entity_poly.type
_entity_poly.pdbx_seq_one_letter_code
_entity_poly.pdbx_strand_id
1 'polypeptide(L)'
;MKAGHFFVPLVVLCLWVSSGCQKSATPAEYNAKVANPELYNQCLDKLTQVVIHDIFSPPVASRIYAYANLAGYEAAVPFDAQFESLGGKLRLLGPAPRPEAGKEYCFPLASVKAFLTVSRALTFSVDFYDEFEKSFYEQYRKAGVPDEVFERSVAYGELVAKHVLDYAAKDNYKQTRGFKHTVTNEEGTWVPTPPAYFDAAEPQWNKIRCYVMDTCNQFMPPRPLAYSTAKNSPYYKEVMEVYTVGNTSTDAQKAIAYFWDDNAFVMNVAGHVSYASKKMTPGGHWLAIAETVARQKKMAFMPTVEAYALTSLALADGFIACWDEKYRSQTVRPETVINKSIDPKWAPFLQTPPFPEYPSGHSTITAAAATVLTQLMGDNVSFTDSTEFKYGHGVQSFKSFKDAAQQASISRLYGGIHYRSALDNGAAMGTKVGEWVLQKARTRKTAPTIARR
;
A
#
# COMPACT_ATOMS: atom_id res chain seq x y z
N MET A 1 -95.91 -18.66 22.89
CA MET A 1 -94.49 -18.34 23.14
C MET A 1 -93.77 -18.36 21.79
N LYS A 2 -93.23 -17.22 21.37
CA LYS A 2 -92.54 -17.02 20.09
C LYS A 2 -91.09 -17.53 20.21
N ALA A 3 -90.64 -18.40 19.32
CA ALA A 3 -89.22 -18.76 19.18
C ALA A 3 -88.77 -18.34 17.77
N GLY A 4 -88.01 -17.25 17.71
CA GLY A 4 -87.46 -16.69 16.48
C GLY A 4 -86.25 -17.50 16.00
N HIS A 5 -86.20 -17.73 14.68
CA HIS A 5 -85.06 -18.31 13.98
C HIS A 5 -83.99 -17.22 13.77
N PHE A 6 -82.76 -17.45 14.22
CA PHE A 6 -81.60 -16.61 13.89
C PHE A 6 -80.80 -17.28 12.77
N PHE A 7 -80.81 -16.65 11.59
CA PHE A 7 -79.92 -16.94 10.46
C PHE A 7 -78.57 -16.24 10.71
N VAL A 8 -77.46 -16.97 10.63
CA VAL A 8 -76.10 -16.40 10.59
C VAL A 8 -75.58 -16.56 9.16
N PRO A 9 -75.19 -15.49 8.45
CA PRO A 9 -74.54 -15.63 7.15
C PRO A 9 -73.03 -15.82 7.35
N LEU A 10 -72.50 -16.90 6.78
CA LEU A 10 -71.08 -17.18 6.71
C LEU A 10 -70.45 -16.27 5.64
N VAL A 11 -69.76 -15.20 6.06
CA VAL A 11 -68.95 -14.36 5.17
C VAL A 11 -67.64 -15.08 4.88
N VAL A 12 -67.51 -15.66 3.69
CA VAL A 12 -66.24 -16.19 3.17
C VAL A 12 -65.40 -15.01 2.68
N LEU A 13 -64.39 -14.62 3.46
CA LEU A 13 -63.42 -13.61 3.10
C LEU A 13 -62.37 -14.26 2.16
N CYS A 14 -62.53 -14.09 0.85
CA CYS A 14 -61.49 -14.42 -0.13
C CYS A 14 -60.31 -13.45 0.00
N LEU A 15 -59.29 -13.85 0.77
CA LEU A 15 -57.99 -13.20 0.80
C LEU A 15 -57.27 -13.44 -0.54
N TRP A 16 -57.35 -12.46 -1.44
CA TRP A 16 -56.46 -12.36 -2.59
C TRP A 16 -55.04 -12.05 -2.09
N VAL A 17 -54.18 -13.07 -2.03
CA VAL A 17 -52.74 -12.88 -1.88
C VAL A 17 -52.20 -12.41 -3.23
N SER A 18 -52.13 -11.08 -3.41
CA SER A 18 -51.33 -10.49 -4.47
C SER A 18 -49.86 -10.78 -4.20
N SER A 19 -49.36 -11.87 -4.76
CA SER A 19 -47.92 -12.09 -4.91
C SER A 19 -47.39 -11.04 -5.89
N GLY A 20 -47.12 -9.85 -5.38
CA GLY A 20 -46.42 -8.81 -6.12
C GLY A 20 -45.00 -9.32 -6.40
N CYS A 21 -44.76 -9.81 -7.61
CA CYS A 21 -43.41 -9.95 -8.14
C CYS A 21 -42.74 -8.56 -8.07
N GLN A 22 -41.98 -8.29 -7.00
CA GLN A 22 -40.99 -7.23 -7.03
C GLN A 22 -40.07 -7.54 -8.21
N LYS A 23 -40.07 -6.69 -9.23
CA LYS A 23 -39.10 -6.76 -10.33
C LYS A 23 -37.71 -6.82 -9.69
N SER A 24 -36.97 -7.90 -9.94
CA SER A 24 -35.57 -7.99 -9.57
C SER A 24 -34.81 -6.84 -10.23
N ALA A 25 -33.88 -6.23 -9.50
CA ALA A 25 -33.04 -5.17 -10.04
C ALA A 25 -32.28 -5.69 -11.26
N THR A 26 -32.22 -4.89 -12.32
CA THR A 26 -31.45 -5.21 -13.53
C THR A 26 -29.94 -5.18 -13.24
N PRO A 27 -29.11 -5.82 -14.07
CA PRO A 27 -27.65 -5.75 -13.97
C PRO A 27 -27.07 -4.35 -13.85
N ALA A 28 -27.60 -3.42 -14.65
CA ALA A 28 -27.15 -2.04 -14.61
C ALA A 28 -27.47 -1.37 -13.26
N GLU A 29 -28.66 -1.62 -12.70
CA GLU A 29 -29.11 -1.01 -11.44
C GLU A 29 -28.30 -1.50 -10.24
N TYR A 30 -28.12 -2.82 -10.07
CA TYR A 30 -27.35 -3.32 -8.93
C TYR A 30 -25.85 -3.05 -9.08
N ASN A 31 -25.27 -3.14 -10.29
CA ASN A 31 -23.86 -2.80 -10.50
C ASN A 31 -23.60 -1.31 -10.21
N ALA A 32 -24.46 -0.40 -10.69
CA ALA A 32 -24.31 1.03 -10.42
C ALA A 32 -24.42 1.36 -8.93
N LYS A 33 -25.33 0.68 -8.21
CA LYS A 33 -25.54 0.88 -6.77
C LYS A 33 -24.36 0.39 -5.92
N VAL A 34 -23.73 -0.72 -6.31
CA VAL A 34 -22.61 -1.33 -5.56
C VAL A 34 -21.23 -0.99 -6.12
N ALA A 35 -21.14 -0.28 -7.24
CA ALA A 35 -19.93 0.38 -7.71
C ALA A 35 -19.59 1.61 -6.85
N ASN A 36 -19.63 1.41 -5.54
CA ASN A 36 -19.28 2.39 -4.52
C ASN A 36 -17.81 2.16 -4.13
N PRO A 37 -16.90 3.11 -4.40
CA PRO A 37 -15.50 3.00 -4.00
C PRO A 37 -15.30 2.72 -2.51
N GLU A 38 -16.25 3.13 -1.66
CA GLU A 38 -16.16 2.91 -0.22
C GLU A 38 -16.15 1.42 0.16
N LEU A 39 -16.80 0.56 -0.63
CA LEU A 39 -16.73 -0.89 -0.40
C LEU A 39 -15.32 -1.43 -0.65
N TYR A 40 -14.61 -0.87 -1.63
CA TYR A 40 -13.21 -1.24 -1.89
C TYR A 40 -12.27 -0.64 -0.83
N ASN A 41 -12.52 0.61 -0.39
CA ASN A 41 -11.78 1.25 0.70
C ASN A 41 -11.85 0.42 1.99
N GLN A 42 -13.04 -0.08 2.36
CA GLN A 42 -13.19 -0.97 3.52
C GLN A 42 -12.32 -2.24 3.43
N CYS A 43 -12.15 -2.80 2.23
CA CYS A 43 -11.24 -3.94 2.02
C CYS A 43 -9.77 -3.56 2.18
N LEU A 44 -9.37 -2.40 1.62
CA LEU A 44 -8.01 -1.87 1.75
C LEU A 44 -7.68 -1.54 3.21
N ASP A 45 -8.60 -0.91 3.94
CA ASP A 45 -8.50 -0.65 5.37
C ASP A 45 -8.34 -1.95 6.17
N LYS A 46 -9.14 -2.97 5.84
CA LYS A 46 -9.03 -4.28 6.49
C LYS A 46 -7.67 -4.92 6.25
N LEU A 47 -7.18 -4.92 5.00
CA LEU A 47 -5.83 -5.41 4.70
C LEU A 47 -4.76 -4.63 5.48
N THR A 48 -4.87 -3.31 5.56
CA THR A 48 -3.93 -2.47 6.32
C THR A 48 -3.93 -2.80 7.81
N GLN A 49 -5.11 -3.02 8.41
CA GLN A 49 -5.20 -3.48 9.80
C GLN A 49 -4.47 -4.81 10.02
N VAL A 50 -4.66 -5.78 9.12
CA VAL A 50 -3.98 -7.08 9.19
C VAL A 50 -2.47 -6.93 8.98
N VAL A 51 -2.03 -6.10 8.03
CA VAL A 51 -0.60 -5.83 7.78
C VAL A 51 0.11 -5.29 9.03
N ILE A 52 -0.56 -4.38 9.75
CA ILE A 52 -0.06 -3.82 11.02
C ILE A 52 -0.09 -4.89 12.11
N HIS A 53 -1.18 -5.65 12.20
CA HIS A 53 -1.33 -6.70 13.21
C HIS A 53 -0.24 -7.78 13.09
N ASP A 54 0.03 -8.23 11.87
CA ASP A 54 0.98 -9.29 11.52
C ASP A 54 2.44 -8.81 11.48
N ILE A 55 2.67 -7.50 11.64
CA ILE A 55 4.00 -6.88 11.72
C ILE A 55 4.83 -7.17 10.44
N PHE A 56 4.21 -7.02 9.27
CA PHE A 56 4.96 -7.16 8.02
C PHE A 56 5.97 -6.02 7.86
N SER A 57 7.18 -6.37 7.43
CA SER A 57 8.19 -5.37 7.09
C SER A 57 7.74 -4.52 5.90
N PRO A 58 8.22 -3.26 5.74
CA PRO A 58 7.76 -2.38 4.67
C PRO A 58 7.84 -2.98 3.25
N PRO A 59 8.93 -3.67 2.85
CA PRO A 59 8.98 -4.31 1.52
C PRO A 59 7.93 -5.42 1.37
N VAL A 60 7.74 -6.26 2.40
CA VAL A 60 6.76 -7.35 2.36
C VAL A 60 5.34 -6.81 2.30
N ALA A 61 5.03 -5.77 3.07
CA ALA A 61 3.74 -5.08 3.01
C ALA A 61 3.43 -4.59 1.58
N SER A 62 4.41 -3.95 0.91
CA SER A 62 4.22 -3.48 -0.46
C SER A 62 3.86 -4.59 -1.46
N ARG A 63 4.47 -5.78 -1.31
CA ARG A 63 4.16 -6.96 -2.12
C ARG A 63 2.72 -7.44 -1.90
N ILE A 64 2.25 -7.45 -0.65
CA ILE A 64 0.88 -7.86 -0.31
C ILE A 64 -0.12 -6.90 -0.94
N TYR A 65 0.07 -5.59 -0.77
CA TYR A 65 -0.79 -4.57 -1.38
C TYR A 65 -0.81 -4.65 -2.90
N ALA A 66 0.34 -4.86 -3.54
CA ALA A 66 0.44 -4.95 -4.99
C ALA A 66 -0.37 -6.12 -5.56
N TYR A 67 -0.25 -7.32 -4.99
CA TYR A 67 -1.03 -8.48 -5.48
C TYR A 67 -2.51 -8.38 -5.15
N ALA A 68 -2.88 -7.90 -3.95
CA ALA A 68 -4.28 -7.73 -3.58
C ALA A 68 -4.99 -6.74 -4.53
N ASN A 69 -4.38 -5.58 -4.77
CA ASN A 69 -4.93 -4.59 -5.70
C ASN A 69 -4.89 -5.04 -7.16
N LEU A 70 -3.86 -5.79 -7.59
CA LEU A 70 -3.84 -6.38 -8.93
C LEU A 70 -5.02 -7.34 -9.13
N ALA A 71 -5.33 -8.19 -8.16
CA ALA A 71 -6.47 -9.10 -8.23
C ALA A 71 -7.80 -8.33 -8.26
N GLY A 72 -7.96 -7.33 -7.38
CA GLY A 72 -9.12 -6.45 -7.37
C GLY A 72 -9.31 -5.74 -8.71
N TYR A 73 -8.24 -5.19 -9.28
CA TYR A 73 -8.25 -4.51 -10.58
C TYR A 73 -8.63 -5.46 -11.73
N GLU A 74 -7.95 -6.59 -11.88
CA GLU A 74 -8.23 -7.53 -12.99
C GLU A 74 -9.67 -8.07 -12.96
N ALA A 75 -10.21 -8.34 -11.78
CA ALA A 75 -11.59 -8.78 -11.63
C ALA A 75 -12.61 -7.66 -11.92
N ALA A 76 -12.21 -6.40 -11.77
CA ALA A 76 -13.04 -5.23 -12.04
C ALA A 76 -13.01 -4.77 -13.50
N VAL A 77 -11.97 -5.09 -14.28
CA VAL A 77 -11.82 -4.65 -15.69
C VAL A 77 -13.08 -4.81 -16.54
N PRO A 78 -13.84 -5.93 -16.48
CA PRO A 78 -15.06 -6.08 -17.28
C PRO A 78 -16.18 -5.07 -16.96
N PHE A 79 -16.13 -4.39 -15.81
CA PHE A 79 -17.10 -3.39 -15.39
C PHE A 79 -17.10 -2.14 -16.29
N ASP A 80 -15.93 -1.69 -16.75
CA ASP A 80 -15.78 -0.47 -17.53
C ASP A 80 -14.92 -0.71 -18.77
N ALA A 81 -15.57 -0.61 -19.93
CA ALA A 81 -14.96 -0.86 -21.22
C ALA A 81 -13.81 0.10 -21.58
N GLN A 82 -13.61 1.21 -20.86
CA GLN A 82 -12.46 2.10 -21.03
C GLN A 82 -11.17 1.49 -20.49
N PHE A 83 -11.28 0.56 -19.54
CA PHE A 83 -10.16 -0.07 -18.87
C PHE A 83 -9.74 -1.37 -19.57
N GLU A 84 -8.50 -1.77 -19.37
CA GLU A 84 -7.91 -2.97 -19.98
C GLU A 84 -6.95 -3.69 -19.03
N SER A 85 -6.96 -5.02 -19.11
CA SER A 85 -6.12 -5.91 -18.30
C SER A 85 -4.64 -5.52 -18.35
N LEU A 86 -3.96 -5.68 -17.21
CA LEU A 86 -2.52 -5.58 -17.04
C LEU A 86 -1.79 -6.88 -17.46
N GLY A 87 -2.53 -7.93 -17.82
CA GLY A 87 -1.98 -9.14 -18.45
C GLY A 87 -1.22 -8.81 -19.73
N GLY A 88 0.02 -9.30 -19.83
CA GLY A 88 0.96 -8.97 -20.91
C GLY A 88 1.63 -7.60 -20.80
N LYS A 89 1.28 -6.78 -19.80
CA LYS A 89 1.91 -5.48 -19.50
C LYS A 89 2.83 -5.54 -18.29
N LEU A 90 2.46 -6.35 -17.29
CA LEU A 90 3.36 -6.71 -16.19
C LEU A 90 4.25 -7.89 -16.57
N ARG A 91 5.43 -7.94 -15.97
CA ARG A 91 6.44 -8.98 -16.25
C ARG A 91 5.89 -10.37 -15.94
N LEU A 92 5.80 -11.21 -16.97
CA LEU A 92 5.37 -12.61 -16.84
C LEU A 92 3.92 -12.80 -16.35
N LEU A 93 3.10 -11.75 -16.31
CA LEU A 93 1.68 -11.88 -16.03
C LEU A 93 0.96 -12.28 -17.33
N GLY A 94 0.37 -13.47 -17.35
CA GLY A 94 -0.50 -13.91 -18.44
C GLY A 94 -1.85 -13.19 -18.46
N PRO A 95 -2.65 -13.36 -19.54
CA PRO A 95 -3.99 -12.79 -19.62
C PRO A 95 -4.86 -13.27 -18.45
N ALA A 96 -5.62 -12.36 -17.84
CA ALA A 96 -6.54 -12.72 -16.78
C ALA A 96 -7.71 -13.57 -17.29
N PRO A 97 -8.30 -14.42 -16.43
CA PRO A 97 -9.54 -15.14 -16.74
C PRO A 97 -10.64 -14.18 -17.19
N ARG A 98 -11.45 -14.60 -18.16
CA ARG A 98 -12.60 -13.81 -18.65
C ARG A 98 -13.90 -14.35 -18.05
N PRO A 99 -14.90 -13.49 -17.80
CA PRO A 99 -16.24 -13.95 -17.43
C PRO A 99 -16.87 -14.75 -18.57
N GLU A 100 -17.82 -15.63 -18.24
CA GLU A 100 -18.56 -16.40 -19.23
C GLU A 100 -19.43 -15.47 -20.11
N ALA A 101 -19.41 -15.71 -21.41
CA ALA A 101 -20.18 -14.91 -22.35
C ALA A 101 -21.69 -15.09 -22.14
N GLY A 102 -22.45 -13.99 -22.18
CA GLY A 102 -23.91 -14.00 -22.04
C GLY A 102 -24.41 -14.22 -20.61
N LYS A 103 -23.52 -14.29 -19.62
CA LYS A 103 -23.87 -14.38 -18.19
C LYS A 103 -23.77 -13.01 -17.52
N GLU A 104 -24.68 -12.77 -16.58
CA GLU A 104 -24.68 -11.56 -15.76
C GLU A 104 -23.76 -11.71 -14.55
N TYR A 105 -23.09 -10.62 -14.18
CA TYR A 105 -22.15 -10.52 -13.07
C TYR A 105 -22.31 -9.18 -12.34
N CYS A 106 -21.93 -9.18 -11.06
CA CYS A 106 -21.66 -8.01 -10.26
C CYS A 106 -20.13 -7.85 -10.16
N PHE A 107 -19.54 -7.08 -11.07
CA PHE A 107 -18.08 -6.94 -11.13
C PHE A 107 -17.47 -6.20 -9.92
N PRO A 108 -18.14 -5.21 -9.28
CA PRO A 108 -17.63 -4.66 -8.03
C PRO A 108 -17.52 -5.71 -6.91
N LEU A 109 -18.48 -6.65 -6.83
CA LEU A 109 -18.40 -7.78 -5.90
C LEU A 109 -17.24 -8.73 -6.26
N ALA A 110 -17.09 -9.09 -7.54
CA ALA A 110 -15.98 -9.93 -7.99
C ALA A 110 -14.62 -9.29 -7.67
N SER A 111 -14.51 -7.97 -7.82
CA SER A 111 -13.33 -7.18 -7.49
C SER A 111 -12.94 -7.27 -6.02
N VAL A 112 -13.86 -6.95 -5.10
CA VAL A 112 -13.57 -7.03 -3.66
C VAL A 112 -13.32 -8.47 -3.21
N LYS A 113 -14.01 -9.44 -3.81
CA LYS A 113 -13.77 -10.85 -3.53
C LYS A 113 -12.36 -11.26 -3.95
N ALA A 114 -11.95 -10.90 -5.16
CA ALA A 114 -10.59 -11.20 -5.65
C ALA A 114 -9.52 -10.56 -4.74
N PHE A 115 -9.72 -9.30 -4.38
CA PHE A 115 -8.85 -8.57 -3.45
C PHE A 115 -8.73 -9.26 -2.09
N LEU A 116 -9.85 -9.61 -1.46
CA LEU A 116 -9.88 -10.21 -0.12
C LEU A 116 -9.32 -11.63 -0.12
N THR A 117 -9.59 -12.43 -1.16
CA THR A 117 -9.01 -13.77 -1.32
C THR A 117 -7.49 -13.72 -1.41
N VAL A 118 -6.92 -12.79 -2.19
CA VAL A 118 -5.46 -12.63 -2.26
C VAL A 118 -4.90 -12.07 -0.95
N SER A 119 -5.57 -11.09 -0.35
CA SER A 119 -5.18 -10.51 0.94
C SER A 119 -5.03 -11.61 2.00
N ARG A 120 -6.11 -12.39 2.22
CA ARG A 120 -6.15 -13.52 3.15
C ARG A 120 -5.03 -14.54 2.90
N ALA A 121 -4.75 -14.86 1.64
CA ALA A 121 -3.74 -15.84 1.28
C ALA A 121 -2.29 -15.37 1.48
N LEU A 122 -2.05 -14.05 1.58
CA LEU A 122 -0.72 -13.46 1.72
C LEU A 122 -0.43 -12.92 3.12
N THR A 123 -1.38 -13.01 4.04
CA THR A 123 -1.28 -12.61 5.46
C THR A 123 -1.39 -13.82 6.40
N PHE A 124 -1.18 -13.62 7.71
CA PHE A 124 -1.23 -14.68 8.73
C PHE A 124 -2.53 -14.70 9.53
N SER A 125 -3.05 -13.55 9.95
CA SER A 125 -4.31 -13.44 10.73
C SER A 125 -5.55 -13.64 9.88
N VAL A 126 -5.81 -14.89 9.47
CA VAL A 126 -6.94 -15.26 8.60
C VAL A 126 -8.32 -15.05 9.27
N ASP A 127 -8.38 -15.12 10.59
CA ASP A 127 -9.55 -14.91 11.43
C ASP A 127 -10.12 -13.48 11.30
N PHE A 128 -9.26 -12.48 11.09
CA PHE A 128 -9.67 -11.09 10.87
C PHE A 128 -10.54 -10.93 9.60
N TYR A 129 -10.36 -11.82 8.62
CA TYR A 129 -11.16 -11.84 7.41
C TYR A 129 -12.48 -12.56 7.61
N ASP A 130 -12.53 -13.62 8.44
CA ASP A 130 -13.77 -14.35 8.72
C ASP A 130 -14.82 -13.45 9.38
N GLU A 131 -14.40 -12.64 10.36
CA GLU A 131 -15.27 -11.67 11.02
C GLU A 131 -15.75 -10.56 10.06
N PHE A 132 -14.85 -10.08 9.20
CA PHE A 132 -15.14 -9.01 8.26
C PHE A 132 -16.04 -9.46 7.10
N GLU A 133 -15.66 -10.53 6.41
CA GLU A 133 -16.32 -11.00 5.17
C GLU A 133 -17.79 -11.36 5.40
N LYS A 134 -18.12 -11.95 6.56
CA LYS A 134 -19.49 -12.36 6.90
C LYS A 134 -20.48 -11.21 6.81
N SER A 135 -20.18 -10.08 7.45
CA SER A 135 -21.05 -8.89 7.43
C SER A 135 -20.86 -8.04 6.17
N PHE A 136 -19.65 -8.07 5.59
CA PHE A 136 -19.31 -7.26 4.43
C PHE A 136 -20.10 -7.67 3.18
N TYR A 137 -20.18 -8.97 2.87
CA TYR A 137 -20.89 -9.43 1.67
C TYR A 137 -22.42 -9.29 1.75
N GLU A 138 -22.99 -9.20 2.95
CA GLU A 138 -24.43 -8.91 3.11
C GLU A 138 -24.82 -7.56 2.52
N GLN A 139 -23.89 -6.59 2.44
CA GLN A 139 -24.15 -5.29 1.83
C GLN A 139 -24.55 -5.42 0.36
N TYR A 140 -23.96 -6.36 -0.37
CA TYR A 140 -24.30 -6.64 -1.78
C TYR A 140 -25.69 -7.28 -1.93
N ARG A 141 -26.05 -8.22 -1.05
CA ARG A 141 -27.39 -8.81 -1.02
C ARG A 141 -28.45 -7.76 -0.69
N LYS A 142 -28.22 -6.94 0.33
CA LYS A 142 -29.10 -5.82 0.72
C LYS A 142 -29.18 -4.76 -0.38
N ALA A 143 -28.17 -4.63 -1.23
CA ALA A 143 -28.20 -3.76 -2.39
C ALA A 143 -29.10 -4.28 -3.53
N GLY A 144 -29.51 -5.55 -3.51
CA GLY A 144 -30.41 -6.16 -4.49
C GLY A 144 -29.71 -7.01 -5.54
N VAL A 145 -28.45 -7.43 -5.31
CA VAL A 145 -27.77 -8.40 -6.18
C VAL A 145 -28.46 -9.77 -6.03
N PRO A 146 -29.00 -10.37 -7.12
CA PRO A 146 -29.64 -11.69 -7.07
C PRO A 146 -28.65 -12.78 -6.62
N ASP A 147 -29.12 -13.80 -5.89
CA ASP A 147 -28.24 -14.84 -5.34
C ASP A 147 -27.43 -15.56 -6.44
N GLU A 148 -28.04 -15.90 -7.57
CA GLU A 148 -27.31 -16.53 -8.69
C GLU A 148 -26.19 -15.64 -9.23
N VAL A 149 -26.42 -14.33 -9.33
CA VAL A 149 -25.41 -13.35 -9.75
C VAL A 149 -24.34 -13.20 -8.68
N PHE A 150 -24.74 -13.17 -7.40
CA PHE A 150 -23.82 -13.09 -6.27
C PHE A 150 -22.83 -14.25 -6.29
N GLU A 151 -23.33 -15.49 -6.30
CA GLU A 151 -22.49 -16.70 -6.27
C GLU A 151 -21.58 -16.77 -7.49
N ARG A 152 -22.09 -16.43 -8.67
CA ARG A 152 -21.30 -16.39 -9.91
C ARG A 152 -20.20 -15.32 -9.87
N SER A 153 -20.48 -14.16 -9.28
CA SER A 153 -19.51 -13.07 -9.13
C SER A 153 -18.42 -13.40 -8.13
N VAL A 154 -18.78 -14.08 -7.04
CA VAL A 154 -17.84 -14.62 -6.06
C VAL A 154 -16.91 -15.65 -6.73
N ALA A 155 -17.47 -16.62 -7.46
CA ALA A 155 -16.68 -17.63 -8.16
C ALA A 155 -15.73 -17.02 -9.20
N TYR A 156 -16.18 -15.99 -9.93
CA TYR A 156 -15.31 -15.26 -10.87
C TYR A 156 -14.19 -14.50 -10.15
N GLY A 157 -14.49 -13.83 -9.03
CA GLY A 157 -13.48 -13.17 -8.20
C GLY A 157 -12.42 -14.15 -7.68
N GLU A 158 -12.84 -15.34 -7.22
CA GLU A 158 -11.93 -16.41 -6.78
C GLU A 158 -11.07 -16.96 -7.91
N LEU A 159 -11.64 -17.09 -9.11
CA LEU A 159 -10.89 -17.49 -10.31
C LEU A 159 -9.78 -16.50 -10.66
N VAL A 160 -10.07 -15.19 -10.61
CA VAL A 160 -9.07 -14.14 -10.84
C VAL A 160 -8.03 -14.11 -9.70
N ALA A 161 -8.46 -14.24 -8.44
CA ALA A 161 -7.54 -14.34 -7.31
C ALA A 161 -6.58 -15.52 -7.46
N LYS A 162 -7.09 -16.68 -7.87
CA LYS A 162 -6.25 -17.86 -8.14
C LYS A 162 -5.19 -17.57 -9.22
N HIS A 163 -5.57 -16.93 -10.33
CA HIS A 163 -4.63 -16.52 -11.37
C HIS A 163 -3.51 -15.62 -10.82
N VAL A 164 -3.87 -14.64 -10.00
CA VAL A 164 -2.89 -13.73 -9.37
C VAL A 164 -2.03 -14.44 -8.33
N LEU A 165 -2.57 -15.35 -7.54
CA LEU A 165 -1.80 -16.15 -6.57
C LEU A 165 -0.82 -17.12 -7.27
N ASP A 166 -1.23 -17.73 -8.38
CA ASP A 166 -0.35 -18.59 -9.20
C ASP A 166 0.79 -17.77 -9.81
N TYR A 167 0.54 -16.51 -10.19
CA TYR A 167 1.55 -15.56 -10.62
C TYR A 167 2.47 -15.12 -9.45
N ALA A 168 1.91 -14.84 -8.27
CA ALA A 168 2.64 -14.45 -7.07
C ALA A 168 3.52 -15.59 -6.52
N ALA A 169 3.10 -16.84 -6.63
CA ALA A 169 3.87 -18.01 -6.18
C ALA A 169 5.20 -18.20 -6.94
N LYS A 170 5.35 -17.54 -8.09
CA LYS A 170 6.53 -17.62 -8.98
C LYS A 170 7.40 -16.36 -8.93
N ASP A 171 7.24 -15.50 -7.94
CA ASP A 171 7.95 -14.22 -7.83
C ASP A 171 9.24 -14.27 -7.02
N ASN A 172 9.66 -15.48 -6.64
CA ASN A 172 10.84 -15.79 -5.85
C ASN A 172 10.72 -15.49 -4.33
N TYR A 173 9.60 -14.96 -3.83
CA TYR A 173 9.45 -14.60 -2.41
C TYR A 173 9.65 -15.76 -1.43
N LYS A 174 9.11 -16.95 -1.75
CA LYS A 174 9.26 -18.15 -0.90
C LYS A 174 10.72 -18.58 -0.82
N GLN A 175 11.43 -18.50 -1.93
CA GLN A 175 12.83 -18.89 -2.07
C GLN A 175 13.76 -17.95 -1.31
N THR A 176 13.42 -16.66 -1.14
CA THR A 176 14.26 -15.72 -0.38
C THR A 176 14.05 -15.80 1.14
N ARG A 177 13.07 -16.57 1.65
CA ARG A 177 12.80 -16.65 3.08
C ARG A 177 13.97 -17.32 3.80
N GLY A 178 14.36 -16.77 4.95
CA GLY A 178 15.43 -17.32 5.80
C GLY A 178 16.85 -16.90 5.43
N PHE A 179 17.05 -16.19 4.30
CA PHE A 179 18.36 -15.61 3.99
C PHE A 179 18.74 -14.51 4.96
N LYS A 180 19.99 -14.55 5.44
CA LYS A 180 20.56 -13.56 6.35
C LYS A 180 21.61 -12.69 5.66
N HIS A 181 21.78 -11.49 6.19
CA HIS A 181 22.87 -10.61 5.81
C HIS A 181 24.09 -10.87 6.70
N THR A 182 25.27 -10.98 6.10
CA THR A 182 26.53 -11.06 6.84
C THR A 182 27.07 -9.66 7.06
N VAL A 183 27.16 -9.24 8.32
CA VAL A 183 27.80 -7.99 8.71
C VAL A 183 29.31 -8.11 8.51
N THR A 184 29.92 -7.22 7.72
CA THR A 184 31.35 -7.29 7.40
C THR A 184 32.24 -6.64 8.46
N ASN A 185 31.69 -5.71 9.26
CA ASN A 185 32.41 -4.88 10.24
C ASN A 185 33.50 -3.98 9.62
N GLU A 186 33.46 -3.76 8.30
CA GLU A 186 34.34 -2.80 7.63
C GLU A 186 33.87 -1.37 7.90
N GLU A 187 34.80 -0.41 7.93
CA GLU A 187 34.43 0.99 8.11
C GLU A 187 33.52 1.49 6.99
N GLY A 188 32.47 2.21 7.35
CA GLY A 188 31.48 2.69 6.39
C GLY A 188 30.40 1.68 6.00
N THR A 189 30.50 0.43 6.46
CA THR A 189 29.48 -0.61 6.21
C THR A 189 28.47 -0.70 7.35
N TRP A 190 27.26 -1.13 7.02
CA TRP A 190 26.13 -1.22 7.92
C TRP A 190 26.36 -2.28 8.99
N VAL A 191 26.00 -1.90 10.22
CA VAL A 191 25.94 -2.79 11.38
C VAL A 191 24.55 -2.64 12.03
N PRO A 192 24.04 -3.67 12.72
CA PRO A 192 22.84 -3.54 13.53
C PRO A 192 22.97 -2.41 14.55
N THR A 193 21.89 -1.67 14.77
CA THR A 193 21.86 -0.50 15.66
C THR A 193 21.06 -0.77 16.94
N PRO A 194 21.38 -0.09 18.06
CA PRO A 194 20.58 -0.13 19.28
C PRO A 194 19.12 0.31 19.07
N PRO A 195 18.23 0.02 20.04
CA PRO A 195 18.46 -0.81 21.22
C PRO A 195 18.46 -2.32 20.92
N ALA A 196 17.95 -2.71 19.76
CA ALA A 196 17.56 -4.09 19.46
C ALA A 196 18.64 -4.92 18.76
N TYR A 197 19.50 -4.26 17.96
CA TYR A 197 20.48 -4.92 17.11
C TYR A 197 19.86 -6.01 16.21
N PHE A 198 18.69 -5.72 15.63
CA PHE A 198 17.97 -6.66 14.77
C PHE A 198 18.80 -7.08 13.54
N ASP A 199 18.57 -8.33 13.12
CA ASP A 199 19.05 -8.84 11.82
C ASP A 199 18.54 -7.94 10.67
N ALA A 200 19.34 -7.81 9.61
CA ALA A 200 19.02 -6.95 8.49
C ALA A 200 17.70 -7.38 7.80
N ALA A 201 16.79 -6.43 7.61
CA ALA A 201 15.47 -6.70 7.04
C ALA A 201 15.53 -6.94 5.53
N GLU A 202 15.12 -8.13 5.10
CA GLU A 202 14.91 -8.50 3.68
C GLU A 202 16.17 -8.38 2.79
N PRO A 203 17.31 -9.02 3.11
CA PRO A 203 18.57 -8.82 2.39
C PRO A 203 18.59 -9.34 0.95
N GLN A 204 17.61 -10.15 0.56
CA GLN A 204 17.45 -10.69 -0.79
C GLN A 204 16.24 -10.08 -1.51
N TRP A 205 15.74 -8.92 -1.07
CA TRP A 205 14.55 -8.30 -1.70
C TRP A 205 14.77 -7.95 -3.17
N ASN A 206 16.02 -7.72 -3.58
CA ASN A 206 16.39 -7.50 -4.98
C ASN A 206 16.27 -8.76 -5.87
N LYS A 207 15.98 -9.93 -5.29
CA LYS A 207 15.70 -11.17 -6.00
C LYS A 207 14.22 -11.40 -6.23
N ILE A 208 13.34 -10.58 -5.66
CA ILE A 208 11.91 -10.61 -5.96
C ILE A 208 11.70 -10.17 -7.41
N ARG A 209 10.80 -10.84 -8.12
CA ARG A 209 10.44 -10.45 -9.49
C ARG A 209 9.83 -9.05 -9.47
N CYS A 210 10.43 -8.11 -10.21
CA CYS A 210 9.82 -6.81 -10.49
C CYS A 210 8.48 -6.96 -11.23
N TYR A 211 7.54 -6.07 -10.96
CA TYR A 211 6.23 -6.05 -11.60
C TYR A 211 6.29 -5.39 -12.98
N VAL A 212 6.94 -4.22 -13.05
CA VAL A 212 6.98 -3.36 -14.25
C VAL A 212 8.41 -3.08 -14.67
N MET A 213 9.32 -2.85 -13.72
CA MET A 213 10.76 -2.66 -14.00
C MET A 213 11.36 -3.90 -14.66
N ASP A 214 12.24 -3.72 -15.63
CA ASP A 214 12.89 -4.81 -16.34
C ASP A 214 13.84 -5.62 -15.44
N THR A 215 14.52 -4.93 -14.53
CA THR A 215 15.47 -5.48 -13.56
C THR A 215 15.43 -4.64 -12.30
N CYS A 216 15.86 -5.20 -11.16
CA CYS A 216 15.89 -4.46 -9.88
C CYS A 216 16.85 -3.26 -9.90
N ASN A 217 17.87 -3.27 -10.76
CA ASN A 217 18.86 -2.21 -10.87
C ASN A 217 18.61 -1.23 -12.04
N GLN A 218 17.42 -1.27 -12.66
CA GLN A 218 17.08 -0.42 -13.81
C GLN A 218 17.25 1.08 -13.50
N PHE A 219 16.95 1.51 -12.27
CA PHE A 219 17.06 2.90 -11.83
C PHE A 219 18.11 3.09 -10.75
N MET A 220 19.24 2.38 -10.87
CA MET A 220 20.38 2.50 -9.95
C MET A 220 20.77 3.99 -9.76
N PRO A 221 20.94 4.46 -8.52
CA PRO A 221 21.30 5.84 -8.24
C PRO A 221 22.81 6.04 -8.40
N PRO A 222 23.32 7.29 -8.29
CA PRO A 222 24.74 7.52 -8.07
C PRO A 222 25.27 6.70 -6.88
N ARG A 223 26.58 6.43 -6.84
CA ARG A 223 27.17 5.80 -5.65
C ARG A 223 27.04 6.74 -4.44
N PRO A 224 26.85 6.20 -3.22
CA PRO A 224 26.92 7.02 -2.02
C PRO A 224 28.30 7.67 -1.89
N LEU A 225 28.37 8.76 -1.13
CA LEU A 225 29.64 9.39 -0.81
C LEU A 225 30.53 8.39 -0.08
N ALA A 226 31.79 8.29 -0.52
CA ALA A 226 32.76 7.40 0.09
C ALA A 226 32.95 7.74 1.57
N TYR A 227 32.89 6.73 2.44
CA TYR A 227 33.09 6.89 3.88
C TYR A 227 34.41 7.60 4.16
N SER A 228 34.37 8.66 4.98
CA SER A 228 35.55 9.39 5.39
C SER A 228 35.32 10.18 6.68
N THR A 229 36.25 10.08 7.61
CA THR A 229 36.25 10.89 8.85
C THR A 229 37.02 12.20 8.70
N ALA A 230 37.55 12.49 7.49
CA ALA A 230 38.23 13.75 7.22
C ALA A 230 37.21 14.91 7.21
N LYS A 231 37.46 15.95 8.03
CA LYS A 231 36.52 17.06 8.25
C LYS A 231 36.11 17.84 7.00
N ASN A 232 36.96 17.84 5.96
CA ASN A 232 36.71 18.51 4.69
C ASN A 232 36.03 17.60 3.65
N SER A 233 35.89 16.31 3.91
CA SER A 233 35.27 15.36 2.96
C SER A 233 33.77 15.64 2.78
N PRO A 234 33.20 15.35 1.60
CA PRO A 234 31.75 15.46 1.39
C PRO A 234 30.94 14.59 2.37
N TYR A 235 31.41 13.37 2.65
CA TYR A 235 30.74 12.45 3.58
C TYR A 235 30.67 13.03 4.99
N TYR A 236 31.77 13.54 5.53
CA TYR A 236 31.79 14.13 6.87
C TYR A 236 30.87 15.36 6.99
N LYS A 237 30.70 16.12 5.90
CA LYS A 237 29.73 17.24 5.87
C LYS A 237 28.30 16.75 6.04
N GLU A 238 27.90 15.64 5.40
CA GLU A 238 26.57 15.07 5.59
C GLU A 238 26.40 14.48 7.00
N VAL A 239 27.43 13.84 7.56
CA VAL A 239 27.40 13.37 8.97
C VAL A 239 27.18 14.54 9.92
N MET A 240 27.91 15.64 9.72
CA MET A 240 27.74 16.85 10.54
C MET A 240 26.37 17.52 10.33
N GLU A 241 25.80 17.47 9.12
CA GLU A 241 24.44 17.95 8.88
C GLU A 241 23.44 17.18 9.75
N VAL A 242 23.51 15.84 9.75
CA VAL A 242 22.64 14.99 10.58
C VAL A 242 22.84 15.30 12.06
N TYR A 243 24.09 15.38 12.52
CA TYR A 243 24.42 15.69 13.92
C TYR A 243 23.89 17.07 14.34
N THR A 244 24.12 18.11 13.52
CA THR A 244 23.62 19.46 13.81
C THR A 244 22.11 19.49 13.84
N VAL A 245 21.44 18.93 12.82
CA VAL A 245 19.97 18.86 12.77
C VAL A 245 19.43 18.10 13.99
N GLY A 246 20.01 16.97 14.36
CA GLY A 246 19.58 16.21 15.54
C GLY A 246 19.65 16.98 16.85
N ASN A 247 20.65 17.88 17.00
CA ASN A 247 20.82 18.70 18.20
C ASN A 247 20.01 20.00 18.18
N THR A 248 19.67 20.54 17.00
CA THR A 248 19.00 21.83 16.87
C THR A 248 17.57 21.73 16.31
N SER A 249 17.02 20.52 16.18
CA SER A 249 15.68 20.31 15.62
C SER A 249 14.60 20.98 16.47
N THR A 250 13.75 21.77 15.80
CA THR A 250 12.57 22.39 16.42
C THR A 250 11.46 21.37 16.68
N ASP A 251 10.49 21.71 17.52
CA ASP A 251 9.33 20.85 17.77
C ASP A 251 8.52 20.58 16.49
N ALA A 252 8.46 21.54 15.57
CA ALA A 252 7.84 21.35 14.27
C ALA A 252 8.59 20.31 13.42
N GLN A 253 9.93 20.31 13.42
CA GLN A 253 10.73 19.31 12.70
C GLN A 253 10.58 17.91 13.33
N LYS A 254 10.54 17.83 14.66
CA LYS A 254 10.27 16.58 15.39
C LYS A 254 8.88 16.04 15.10
N ALA A 255 7.86 16.90 15.06
CA ALA A 255 6.51 16.52 14.69
C ALA A 255 6.43 15.98 13.25
N ILE A 256 7.15 16.60 12.30
CA ILE A 256 7.28 16.09 10.93
C ILE A 256 7.99 14.72 10.90
N ALA A 257 9.08 14.56 11.64
CA ALA A 257 9.79 13.28 11.75
C ALA A 257 8.89 12.19 12.30
N TYR A 258 8.11 12.49 13.35
CA TYR A 258 7.23 11.55 13.99
C TYR A 258 6.02 11.17 13.12
N PHE A 259 5.43 12.14 12.41
CA PHE A 259 4.30 11.92 11.50
C PHE A 259 4.64 10.92 10.38
N TRP A 260 5.86 11.01 9.85
CA TRP A 260 6.36 10.15 8.77
C TRP A 260 7.23 9.00 9.26
N ASP A 261 7.22 8.64 10.55
CA ASP A 261 8.09 7.60 11.08
C ASP A 261 7.83 6.26 10.38
N ASP A 262 6.55 5.90 10.26
CA ASP A 262 6.01 4.71 9.57
C ASP A 262 6.81 3.42 9.85
N ASN A 263 7.46 3.36 11.00
CA ASN A 263 8.22 2.20 11.42
C ASN A 263 7.26 1.19 12.04
N ALA A 264 6.93 0.16 11.26
CA ALA A 264 6.03 -0.94 11.65
C ALA A 264 6.34 -1.54 13.02
N PHE A 265 7.61 -1.44 13.46
CA PHE A 265 8.10 -2.00 14.70
C PHE A 265 9.09 -1.04 15.39
N VAL A 266 8.59 -0.25 16.34
CA VAL A 266 9.44 0.52 17.27
C VAL A 266 9.57 -0.27 18.57
N MET A 267 10.80 -0.60 18.97
CA MET A 267 11.06 -1.27 20.25
C MET A 267 11.17 -0.24 21.36
N ASN A 268 10.27 -0.34 22.34
CA ASN A 268 10.34 0.44 23.57
C ASN A 268 10.99 -0.41 24.65
N VAL A 269 12.05 0.10 25.28
CA VAL A 269 12.73 -0.54 26.41
C VAL A 269 12.53 0.33 27.65
N ALA A 270 11.81 -0.19 28.65
CA ALA A 270 11.54 0.47 29.92
C ALA A 270 11.93 -0.46 31.09
N GLY A 271 13.13 -0.25 31.63
CA GLY A 271 13.70 -1.17 32.63
C GLY A 271 13.91 -2.57 32.05
N HIS A 272 13.32 -3.59 32.69
CA HIS A 272 13.36 -4.99 32.21
C HIS A 272 12.26 -5.34 31.20
N VAL A 273 11.38 -4.40 30.86
CA VAL A 273 10.25 -4.64 29.94
C VAL A 273 10.60 -4.11 28.55
N SER A 274 10.43 -4.95 27.54
CA SER A 274 10.49 -4.57 26.13
C SER A 274 9.15 -4.81 25.45
N TYR A 275 8.62 -3.83 24.74
CA TYR A 275 7.38 -3.97 23.97
C TYR A 275 7.46 -3.21 22.64
N ALA A 276 6.70 -3.67 21.64
CA ALA A 276 6.69 -3.09 20.31
C ALA A 276 5.48 -2.16 20.11
N SER A 277 5.70 -0.94 19.64
CA SER A 277 4.63 -0.11 19.11
C SER A 277 4.38 -0.48 17.64
N LYS A 278 3.15 -0.85 17.31
CA LYS A 278 2.72 -1.17 15.94
C LYS A 278 2.24 0.09 15.24
N LYS A 279 2.75 0.34 14.03
CA LYS A 279 2.42 1.50 13.20
C LYS A 279 2.14 1.06 11.77
N MET A 280 1.50 1.93 10.99
CA MET A 280 1.37 1.72 9.55
C MET A 280 2.76 1.72 8.89
N THR A 281 2.91 0.97 7.80
CA THR A 281 4.11 1.04 6.97
C THR A 281 3.96 2.15 5.93
N PRO A 282 5.06 2.66 5.33
CA PRO A 282 4.97 3.75 4.36
C PRO A 282 4.09 3.40 3.16
N GLY A 283 4.07 2.12 2.74
CA GLY A 283 3.21 1.67 1.65
C GLY A 283 1.72 1.74 2.00
N GLY A 284 1.35 1.40 3.23
CA GLY A 284 -0.04 1.54 3.72
C GLY A 284 -0.44 3.01 3.82
N HIS A 285 0.46 3.86 4.31
CA HIS A 285 0.24 5.30 4.45
C HIS A 285 -0.07 5.98 3.11
N TRP A 286 0.72 5.69 2.08
CA TRP A 286 0.48 6.23 0.73
C TRP A 286 -0.83 5.73 0.09
N LEU A 287 -1.27 4.52 0.41
CA LEU A 287 -2.59 4.02 -0.03
C LEU A 287 -3.73 4.69 0.74
N ALA A 288 -3.56 4.98 2.04
CA ALA A 288 -4.53 5.73 2.83
C ALA A 288 -4.62 7.22 2.42
N ILE A 289 -3.50 7.82 1.97
CA ILE A 289 -3.49 9.14 1.32
C ILE A 289 -4.28 9.10 0.01
N ALA A 290 -4.03 8.09 -0.83
CA ALA A 290 -4.78 7.90 -2.07
C ALA A 290 -6.28 7.79 -1.80
N GLU A 291 -6.66 7.06 -0.74
CA GLU A 291 -8.04 6.92 -0.29
C GLU A 291 -8.66 8.24 0.17
N THR A 292 -7.93 9.01 0.97
CA THR A 292 -8.35 10.36 1.41
C THR A 292 -8.68 11.25 0.21
N VAL A 293 -7.78 11.30 -0.78
CA VAL A 293 -7.98 12.12 -1.97
C VAL A 293 -9.08 11.55 -2.88
N ALA A 294 -9.19 10.23 -3.01
CA ALA A 294 -10.26 9.60 -3.77
C ALA A 294 -11.65 9.94 -3.21
N ARG A 295 -11.81 9.93 -1.87
CA ARG A 295 -13.03 10.38 -1.19
C ARG A 295 -13.29 11.87 -1.42
N GLN A 296 -12.28 12.71 -1.24
CA GLN A 296 -12.38 14.16 -1.45
C GLN A 296 -12.85 14.49 -2.88
N LYS A 297 -12.31 13.79 -3.89
CA LYS A 297 -12.65 13.98 -5.30
C LYS A 297 -13.91 13.23 -5.74
N LYS A 298 -14.54 12.44 -4.85
CA LYS A 298 -15.68 11.57 -5.15
C LYS A 298 -15.40 10.70 -6.39
N MET A 299 -14.21 10.10 -6.44
CA MET A 299 -13.78 9.28 -7.58
C MET A 299 -14.75 8.12 -7.81
N ALA A 300 -14.97 7.75 -9.06
CA ALA A 300 -15.77 6.57 -9.41
C ALA A 300 -14.99 5.28 -9.09
N PHE A 301 -15.71 4.15 -9.00
CA PHE A 301 -15.16 2.85 -8.61
C PHE A 301 -13.90 2.45 -9.38
N MET A 302 -13.96 2.37 -10.71
CA MET A 302 -12.81 1.92 -11.51
C MET A 302 -11.58 2.86 -11.44
N PRO A 303 -11.72 4.19 -11.54
CA PRO A 303 -10.60 5.10 -11.28
C PRO A 303 -9.98 4.93 -9.87
N THR A 304 -10.78 4.65 -8.84
CA THR A 304 -10.25 4.39 -7.49
C THR A 304 -9.44 3.09 -7.44
N VAL A 305 -9.98 2.00 -7.99
CA VAL A 305 -9.29 0.70 -8.06
C VAL A 305 -8.00 0.79 -8.90
N GLU A 306 -8.03 1.50 -10.03
CA GLU A 306 -6.85 1.81 -10.84
C GLU A 306 -5.79 2.56 -10.04
N ALA A 307 -6.18 3.59 -9.30
CA ALA A 307 -5.23 4.38 -8.52
C ALA A 307 -4.53 3.55 -7.46
N TYR A 308 -5.24 2.67 -6.76
CA TYR A 308 -4.63 1.79 -5.76
C TYR A 308 -3.76 0.71 -6.39
N ALA A 309 -4.18 0.14 -7.52
CA ALA A 309 -3.38 -0.84 -8.27
C ALA A 309 -2.05 -0.24 -8.75
N LEU A 310 -2.08 0.88 -9.47
CA LEU A 310 -0.84 1.48 -9.98
C LEU A 310 0.06 2.05 -8.87
N THR A 311 -0.52 2.61 -7.81
CA THR A 311 0.25 3.10 -6.66
C THR A 311 0.94 1.94 -5.93
N SER A 312 0.22 0.84 -5.67
CA SER A 312 0.82 -0.33 -5.01
C SER A 312 1.89 -1.02 -5.86
N LEU A 313 1.74 -1.05 -7.20
CA LEU A 313 2.81 -1.49 -8.10
C LEU A 313 4.06 -0.60 -8.03
N ALA A 314 3.89 0.72 -8.00
CA ALA A 314 5.00 1.67 -7.88
C ALA A 314 5.70 1.59 -6.52
N LEU A 315 4.94 1.39 -5.44
CA LEU A 315 5.49 1.12 -4.11
C LEU A 315 6.33 -0.17 -4.12
N ALA A 316 5.80 -1.26 -4.66
CA ALA A 316 6.49 -2.56 -4.68
C ALA A 316 7.78 -2.54 -5.51
N ASP A 317 7.73 -2.02 -6.75
CA ASP A 317 8.94 -1.88 -7.57
C ASP A 317 9.93 -0.87 -6.97
N GLY A 318 9.43 0.19 -6.32
CA GLY A 318 10.26 1.16 -5.60
C GLY A 318 11.03 0.52 -4.44
N PHE A 319 10.39 -0.36 -3.68
CA PHE A 319 11.06 -1.17 -2.65
C PHE A 319 12.09 -2.13 -3.25
N ILE A 320 11.81 -2.79 -4.37
CA ILE A 320 12.76 -3.69 -5.05
C ILE A 320 14.02 -2.93 -5.49
N ALA A 321 13.87 -1.77 -6.13
CA ALA A 321 15.00 -0.94 -6.58
C ALA A 321 15.79 -0.36 -5.40
N CYS A 322 15.09 0.14 -4.38
CA CYS A 322 15.74 0.69 -3.19
C CYS A 322 16.53 -0.37 -2.42
N TRP A 323 15.96 -1.56 -2.21
CA TRP A 323 16.64 -2.62 -1.48
C TRP A 323 17.82 -3.21 -2.25
N ASP A 324 17.77 -3.21 -3.59
CA ASP A 324 18.93 -3.56 -4.40
C ASP A 324 20.13 -2.67 -4.10
N GLU A 325 19.94 -1.35 -4.05
CA GLU A 325 21.05 -0.44 -3.72
C GLU A 325 21.44 -0.48 -2.23
N LYS A 326 20.49 -0.66 -1.31
CA LYS A 326 20.79 -0.81 0.13
C LYS A 326 21.76 -1.94 0.40
N TYR A 327 21.53 -3.10 -0.20
CA TYR A 327 22.37 -4.28 0.02
C TYR A 327 23.58 -4.35 -0.92
N ARG A 328 23.64 -3.48 -1.94
CA ARG A 328 24.82 -3.27 -2.79
C ARG A 328 25.82 -2.29 -2.17
N SER A 329 25.35 -1.17 -1.63
CA SER A 329 26.21 -0.16 -0.99
C SER A 329 26.53 -0.47 0.46
N GLN A 330 25.59 -1.12 1.16
CA GLN A 330 25.71 -1.50 2.56
C GLN A 330 26.07 -0.32 3.46
N THR A 331 25.63 0.90 3.11
CA THR A 331 26.08 2.13 3.77
C THR A 331 25.69 2.17 5.26
N VAL A 332 26.64 2.56 6.11
CA VAL A 332 26.47 2.72 7.57
C VAL A 332 25.48 3.85 7.94
N ARG A 333 24.74 3.65 9.03
CA ARG A 333 23.76 4.63 9.55
C ARG A 333 24.44 5.79 10.30
N PRO A 334 23.81 6.99 10.36
CA PRO A 334 24.41 8.15 11.00
C PRO A 334 24.80 7.94 12.46
N GLU A 335 23.93 7.31 13.27
CA GLU A 335 24.19 7.09 14.69
C GLU A 335 25.48 6.31 14.95
N THR A 336 25.79 5.32 14.10
CA THR A 336 27.01 4.51 14.26
C THR A 336 28.26 5.36 14.07
N VAL A 337 28.24 6.27 13.10
CA VAL A 337 29.39 7.14 12.79
C VAL A 337 29.51 8.26 13.81
N ILE A 338 28.40 8.90 14.16
CA ILE A 338 28.37 9.98 15.14
C ILE A 338 28.84 9.44 16.50
N ASN A 339 28.32 8.30 16.96
CA ASN A 339 28.69 7.74 18.26
C ASN A 339 30.14 7.28 18.31
N LYS A 340 30.69 6.78 17.20
CA LYS A 340 32.09 6.34 17.12
C LYS A 340 33.07 7.52 17.06
N SER A 341 32.73 8.61 16.38
CA SER A 341 33.72 9.60 15.94
C SER A 341 33.45 11.05 16.36
N ILE A 342 32.26 11.37 16.88
CA ILE A 342 31.84 12.75 17.17
C ILE A 342 31.33 12.89 18.61
N ASP A 343 30.24 12.20 18.95
CA ASP A 343 29.61 12.27 20.27
C ASP A 343 29.02 10.89 20.64
N PRO A 344 29.64 10.15 21.57
CA PRO A 344 29.19 8.81 21.96
C PRO A 344 27.84 8.78 22.70
N LYS A 345 27.30 9.93 23.10
CA LYS A 345 26.01 10.04 23.78
C LYS A 345 24.88 10.51 22.86
N TRP A 346 25.20 10.82 21.61
CA TRP A 346 24.18 11.27 20.66
C TRP A 346 23.22 10.13 20.33
N ALA A 347 21.95 10.48 20.16
CA ALA A 347 20.93 9.54 19.72
C ALA A 347 20.04 10.21 18.67
N PRO A 348 19.64 9.48 17.62
CA PRO A 348 18.67 10.00 16.66
C PRO A 348 17.31 10.18 17.33
N PHE A 349 16.49 11.10 16.81
CA PHE A 349 15.14 11.32 17.32
C PHE A 349 14.22 10.12 17.02
N LEU A 350 14.37 9.51 15.84
CA LEU A 350 13.69 8.26 15.50
C LEU A 350 14.63 7.07 15.71
N GLN A 351 14.08 5.94 16.15
CA GLN A 351 14.83 4.70 16.21
C GLN A 351 15.31 4.31 14.80
N THR A 352 16.60 4.01 14.64
CA THR A 352 17.15 3.59 13.34
C THR A 352 16.57 2.24 12.89
N PRO A 353 15.98 2.17 11.67
CA PRO A 353 15.47 0.93 11.14
C PRO A 353 16.59 -0.08 10.79
N PRO A 354 16.35 -1.40 10.92
CA PRO A 354 17.38 -2.43 10.84
C PRO A 354 17.70 -2.83 9.38
N PHE A 355 18.21 -1.88 8.60
CA PHE A 355 18.69 -2.08 7.24
C PHE A 355 19.68 -0.99 6.83
N PRO A 356 20.54 -1.24 5.82
CA PRO A 356 21.51 -0.25 5.32
C PRO A 356 20.91 1.10 4.94
N GLU A 357 21.73 2.13 5.02
CA GLU A 357 21.30 3.53 4.93
C GLU A 357 20.90 3.92 3.50
N TYR A 358 21.76 3.70 2.50
CA TYR A 358 21.61 4.33 1.20
C TYR A 358 20.91 3.45 0.15
N PRO A 359 19.92 3.96 -0.62
CA PRO A 359 19.27 5.26 -0.48
C PRO A 359 18.11 5.18 0.54
N SER A 360 17.46 6.30 0.85
CA SER A 360 16.30 6.32 1.73
C SER A 360 15.11 5.59 1.09
N GLY A 361 14.60 4.57 1.80
CA GLY A 361 13.42 3.81 1.38
C GLY A 361 12.16 4.68 1.36
N HIS A 362 11.98 5.50 2.40
CA HIS A 362 10.88 6.47 2.47
C HIS A 362 10.92 7.42 1.27
N SER A 363 12.07 8.03 0.98
CA SER A 363 12.20 8.99 -0.13
C SER A 363 11.90 8.34 -1.48
N THR A 364 12.34 7.09 -1.68
CA THR A 364 12.11 6.35 -2.92
C THR A 364 10.63 6.03 -3.14
N ILE A 365 10.00 5.35 -2.18
CA ILE A 365 8.64 4.81 -2.38
C ILE A 365 7.59 5.93 -2.39
N THR A 366 7.82 6.96 -1.59
CA THR A 366 6.98 8.15 -1.51
C THR A 366 7.00 8.96 -2.79
N ALA A 367 8.19 9.16 -3.39
CA ALA A 367 8.29 9.83 -4.69
C ALA A 367 7.62 9.00 -5.80
N ALA A 368 7.77 7.66 -5.79
CA ALA A 368 7.10 6.78 -6.75
C ALA A 368 5.57 6.87 -6.64
N ALA A 369 5.03 6.78 -5.42
CA ALA A 369 3.60 6.91 -5.17
C ALA A 369 3.05 8.29 -5.56
N ALA A 370 3.73 9.37 -5.15
CA ALA A 370 3.35 10.73 -5.50
C ALA A 370 3.33 10.97 -7.02
N THR A 371 4.31 10.44 -7.76
CA THR A 371 4.33 10.53 -9.22
C THR A 371 3.09 9.87 -9.85
N VAL A 372 2.74 8.65 -9.40
CA VAL A 372 1.55 7.94 -9.91
C VAL A 372 0.26 8.69 -9.54
N LEU A 373 0.11 9.09 -8.27
CA LEU A 373 -1.10 9.77 -7.78
C LEU A 373 -1.28 11.15 -8.40
N THR A 374 -0.19 11.91 -8.61
CA THR A 374 -0.23 13.17 -9.35
C THR A 374 -0.77 12.97 -10.77
N GLN A 375 -0.36 11.92 -11.46
CA GLN A 375 -0.84 11.64 -12.82
C GLN A 375 -2.33 11.21 -12.83
N LEU A 376 -2.76 10.38 -11.88
CA LEU A 376 -4.11 9.80 -11.87
C LEU A 376 -5.16 10.72 -11.23
N MET A 377 -4.77 11.47 -10.20
CA MET A 377 -5.66 12.28 -9.39
C MET A 377 -5.44 13.78 -9.56
N GLY A 378 -4.35 14.21 -10.21
CA GLY A 378 -4.03 15.61 -10.51
C GLY A 378 -2.88 16.16 -9.65
N ASP A 379 -2.17 17.14 -10.21
CA ASP A 379 -0.89 17.66 -9.66
C ASP A 379 -1.05 18.54 -8.42
N ASN A 380 -1.90 19.57 -8.46
CA ASN A 380 -2.08 20.54 -7.37
C ASN A 380 -3.32 20.22 -6.52
N VAL A 381 -3.45 18.97 -6.09
CA VAL A 381 -4.55 18.55 -5.20
C VAL A 381 -4.11 18.74 -3.75
N SER A 382 -4.66 19.75 -3.08
CA SER A 382 -4.49 19.91 -1.65
C SER A 382 -5.34 18.88 -0.89
N PHE A 383 -4.79 18.33 0.19
CA PHE A 383 -5.49 17.39 1.06
C PHE A 383 -5.01 17.50 2.51
N THR A 384 -5.84 17.05 3.43
CA THR A 384 -5.49 16.89 4.84
C THR A 384 -5.38 15.42 5.14
N ASP A 385 -4.22 15.01 5.60
CA ASP A 385 -3.92 13.65 6.02
C ASP A 385 -4.09 13.50 7.54
N SER A 386 -5.13 12.75 7.92
CA SER A 386 -5.41 12.34 9.29
C SER A 386 -5.25 10.84 9.50
N THR A 387 -4.68 10.12 8.54
CA THR A 387 -4.61 8.65 8.54
C THR A 387 -3.79 8.11 9.72
N GLU A 388 -2.83 8.91 10.16
CA GLU A 388 -1.91 8.67 11.26
C GLU A 388 -2.45 9.16 12.63
N PHE A 389 -3.58 9.89 12.67
CA PHE A 389 -4.15 10.43 13.91
C PHE A 389 -4.50 9.33 14.93
N LYS A 390 -5.07 8.21 14.46
CA LYS A 390 -5.42 7.05 15.29
C LYS A 390 -4.20 6.34 15.90
N TYR A 391 -3.00 6.60 15.38
CA TYR A 391 -1.73 6.08 15.89
C TYR A 391 -0.99 7.11 16.76
N GLY A 392 -1.61 8.28 17.03
CA GLY A 392 -1.05 9.32 17.89
C GLY A 392 -0.05 10.25 17.20
N HIS A 393 0.00 10.25 15.87
CA HIS A 393 1.00 10.96 15.07
C HIS A 393 0.49 12.30 14.50
N GLY A 394 -0.75 12.68 14.79
CA GLY A 394 -1.32 13.98 14.45
C GLY A 394 -1.97 14.03 13.06
N VAL A 395 -2.13 15.26 12.55
CA VAL A 395 -2.76 15.57 11.27
C VAL A 395 -1.89 16.57 10.53
N GLN A 396 -1.66 16.36 9.23
CA GLN A 396 -0.90 17.28 8.38
C GLN A 396 -1.73 17.69 7.16
N SER A 397 -1.50 18.89 6.64
CA SER A 397 -2.12 19.35 5.39
C SER A 397 -1.05 19.62 4.34
N PHE A 398 -1.33 19.18 3.12
CA PHE A 398 -0.40 19.26 1.99
C PHE A 398 -1.03 19.98 0.82
N LYS A 399 -0.21 20.66 0.01
CA LYS A 399 -0.65 21.35 -1.21
C LYS A 399 -0.71 20.44 -2.44
N SER A 400 0.01 19.33 -2.39
CA SER A 400 0.06 18.31 -3.44
C SER A 400 0.67 17.01 -2.91
N PHE A 401 0.55 15.92 -3.67
CA PHE A 401 1.28 14.68 -3.37
C PHE A 401 2.79 14.89 -3.37
N LYS A 402 3.29 15.77 -4.25
CA LYS A 402 4.72 16.12 -4.31
C LYS A 402 5.18 16.85 -3.05
N ASP A 403 4.36 17.76 -2.51
CA ASP A 403 4.62 18.46 -1.24
C ASP A 403 4.66 17.47 -0.07
N ALA A 404 3.69 16.56 0.02
CA ALA A 404 3.71 15.46 0.99
C ALA A 404 4.97 14.60 0.84
N ALA A 405 5.36 14.29 -0.40
CA ALA A 405 6.52 13.46 -0.65
C ALA A 405 7.86 14.10 -0.27
N GLN A 406 7.97 15.41 -0.50
CA GLN A 406 9.13 16.18 -0.06
C GLN A 406 9.20 16.24 1.46
N GLN A 407 8.07 16.43 2.14
CA GLN A 407 8.01 16.42 3.60
C GLN A 407 8.38 15.05 4.19
N ALA A 408 7.88 13.95 3.60
CA ALA A 408 8.23 12.59 3.99
C ALA A 408 9.72 12.26 3.75
N SER A 409 10.33 12.83 2.71
CA SER A 409 11.76 12.66 2.46
C SER A 409 12.61 13.39 3.50
N ILE A 410 12.35 14.68 3.73
CA ILE A 410 13.11 15.50 4.68
C ILE A 410 12.94 15.06 6.14
N SER A 411 11.79 14.47 6.48
CA SER A 411 11.51 13.94 7.82
C SER A 411 12.58 12.95 8.30
N ARG A 412 13.24 12.24 7.38
CA ARG A 412 14.26 11.25 7.71
C ARG A 412 15.58 11.88 8.18
N LEU A 413 15.88 13.09 7.70
CA LEU A 413 16.99 13.90 8.21
C LEU A 413 16.65 14.46 9.59
N TYR A 414 15.43 14.99 9.77
CA TYR A 414 14.95 15.44 11.08
C TYR A 414 14.91 14.31 12.11
N GLY A 415 14.61 13.09 11.67
CA GLY A 415 14.67 11.89 12.49
C GLY A 415 16.09 11.45 12.86
N GLY A 416 17.13 11.97 12.20
CA GLY A 416 18.53 11.65 12.49
C GLY A 416 19.04 10.35 11.86
N ILE A 417 18.33 9.77 10.89
CA ILE A 417 18.58 8.38 10.46
C ILE A 417 19.03 8.21 9.01
N HIS A 418 19.07 9.31 8.25
CA HIS A 418 19.50 9.31 6.85
C HIS A 418 20.33 10.56 6.51
N TYR A 419 21.29 10.40 5.60
CA TYR A 419 22.10 11.50 5.04
C TYR A 419 21.37 12.17 3.87
N ARG A 420 21.64 13.46 3.63
CA ARG A 420 21.02 14.25 2.54
C ARG A 420 21.06 13.56 1.18
N SER A 421 22.22 13.03 0.78
CA SER A 421 22.37 12.30 -0.48
C SER A 421 21.43 11.10 -0.61
N ALA A 422 21.13 10.38 0.47
CA ALA A 422 20.21 9.25 0.45
C ALA A 422 18.76 9.70 0.22
N LEU A 423 18.39 10.90 0.69
CA LEU A 423 17.06 11.50 0.48
C LEU A 423 16.89 11.90 -0.99
N ASP A 424 17.83 12.70 -1.50
CA ASP A 424 17.72 13.30 -2.83
C ASP A 424 17.82 12.24 -3.94
N ASN A 425 18.80 11.32 -3.82
CA ASN A 425 18.96 10.24 -4.80
C ASN A 425 17.83 9.19 -4.69
N GLY A 426 17.32 8.94 -3.49
CA GLY A 426 16.16 8.07 -3.28
C GLY A 426 14.92 8.65 -3.96
N ALA A 427 14.62 9.93 -3.73
CA ALA A 427 13.49 10.60 -4.38
C ALA A 427 13.62 10.58 -5.92
N ALA A 428 14.83 10.85 -6.45
CA ALA A 428 15.07 10.79 -7.90
C ALA A 428 14.87 9.39 -8.49
N MET A 429 15.30 8.33 -7.77
CA MET A 429 15.01 6.94 -8.15
C MET A 429 13.50 6.67 -8.15
N GLY A 430 12.82 7.08 -7.07
CA GLY A 430 11.38 6.89 -6.90
C GLY A 430 10.55 7.51 -8.01
N THR A 431 10.85 8.76 -8.40
CA THR A 431 10.17 9.42 -9.52
C THR A 431 10.29 8.62 -10.82
N LYS A 432 11.48 8.10 -11.14
CA LYS A 432 11.68 7.27 -12.35
C LYS A 432 10.89 5.96 -12.29
N VAL A 433 10.80 5.34 -11.12
CA VAL A 433 9.95 4.15 -10.92
C VAL A 433 8.49 4.48 -11.19
N GLY A 434 7.97 5.56 -10.60
CA GLY A 434 6.58 5.99 -10.81
C GLY A 434 6.26 6.30 -12.28
N GLU A 435 7.15 7.03 -12.96
CA GLU A 435 7.05 7.31 -14.39
C GLU A 435 7.03 6.03 -15.23
N TRP A 436 7.86 5.05 -14.89
CA TRP A 436 7.93 3.78 -15.58
C TRP A 436 6.65 2.95 -15.40
N VAL A 437 6.08 2.93 -14.19
CA VAL A 437 4.79 2.29 -13.93
C VAL A 437 3.71 2.88 -14.82
N LEU A 438 3.59 4.22 -14.86
CA LEU A 438 2.62 4.91 -15.72
C LEU A 438 2.82 4.61 -17.21
N GLN A 439 4.08 4.47 -17.65
CA GLN A 439 4.40 4.21 -19.05
C GLN A 439 4.03 2.78 -19.48
N LYS A 440 4.28 1.78 -18.62
CA LYS A 440 4.22 0.36 -18.98
C LYS A 440 2.95 -0.33 -18.52
N ALA A 441 2.48 -0.06 -17.30
CA ALA A 441 1.26 -0.62 -16.74
C ALA A 441 0.03 0.19 -17.20
N ARG A 442 -0.16 0.30 -18.52
CA ARG A 442 -1.28 1.05 -19.10
C ARG A 442 -2.59 0.34 -18.82
N THR A 443 -3.50 1.04 -18.16
CA THR A 443 -4.79 0.52 -17.66
C THR A 443 -5.98 0.99 -18.48
N ARG A 444 -5.79 1.91 -19.43
CA ARG A 444 -6.84 2.55 -20.23
C ARG A 444 -6.55 2.44 -21.72
N LYS A 445 -7.58 2.13 -22.52
CA LYS A 445 -7.47 1.93 -23.98
C LYS A 445 -7.10 3.21 -24.74
N THR A 446 -7.51 4.36 -24.21
CA THR A 446 -7.10 5.68 -24.70
C THR A 446 -6.25 6.33 -23.63
N ALA A 447 -5.08 6.85 -24.01
CA ALA A 447 -4.28 7.68 -23.11
C ALA A 447 -5.15 8.85 -22.58
N PRO A 448 -5.13 9.14 -21.27
CA PRO A 448 -5.77 10.35 -20.76
C PRO A 448 -5.22 11.54 -21.53
N THR A 449 -6.08 12.47 -21.95
CA THR A 449 -5.66 13.70 -22.63
C THR A 449 -4.67 14.44 -21.74
N ILE A 450 -3.38 14.32 -22.06
CA ILE A 450 -2.30 14.94 -21.29
C ILE A 450 -2.37 16.43 -21.59
N ALA A 451 -2.78 17.23 -20.60
CA ALA A 451 -2.43 18.64 -20.60
C ALA A 451 -0.91 18.70 -20.39
N ARG A 452 -0.15 18.71 -21.49
CA ARG A 452 1.27 19.06 -21.45
C ARG A 452 1.34 20.45 -20.82
N ARG A 453 1.96 20.56 -19.66
CA ARG A 453 2.43 21.84 -19.13
C ARG A 453 3.93 21.88 -19.25
#